data_AF-F0G7W7-F1
#
_entry.id   AF-F0G7W7-F1
#
_cell.length_a   1.000
_cell.length_b   1.000
_cell.length_c   1.000
_cell.angle_alpha   90.00
_cell.angle_beta   90.00
_cell.angle_gamma   90.00
#
_symmetry.space_group_name_H-M   'P 1'
#
loop_
_entity.id
_entity.type
_entity.pdbx_description
1 polymer ?
#
loop_
_entity_poly.entity_id
_entity_poly.type
_entity_poly.pdbx_seq_one_letter_code
_entity_poly.pdbx_strand_id
1 'polypeptide(L)'
;NGERRAVLLGNAAVRHPEFAKLHAVAQWIADNTGATFGFLTEAANTVGAHVVGALPGDGGLNAREAFAQPRKGYVLLNVEPEFDTVDPVQALAALNQAEMVVVMSPFKHGLD
;
A
#
# COMPACT_ATOMS: atom_id res chain seq x y z
N ASN A 1 -3.03 -33.86 -11.08
CA ASN A 1 -2.12 -34.06 -9.94
C ASN A 1 -1.93 -32.76 -9.18
N GLY A 2 -2.44 -32.66 -7.95
CA GLY A 2 -2.25 -31.50 -7.05
C GLY A 2 -0.87 -31.50 -6.37
N GLU A 3 0.18 -31.78 -7.15
CA GLU A 3 1.57 -31.89 -6.69
C GLU A 3 2.17 -30.52 -6.33
N ARG A 4 1.65 -29.43 -6.91
CA ARG A 4 2.00 -28.06 -6.55
C ARG A 4 0.80 -27.38 -5.90
N ARG A 5 0.98 -26.92 -4.66
CA ARG A 5 -0.04 -26.29 -3.83
C ARG A 5 0.48 -24.92 -3.42
N ALA A 6 -0.42 -23.94 -3.35
CA ALA A 6 -0.07 -22.59 -2.91
C ALA A 6 -1.16 -22.02 -2.01
N VAL A 7 -0.75 -21.23 -1.02
CA VAL A 7 -1.62 -20.37 -0.22
C VAL A 7 -1.22 -18.93 -0.53
N LEU A 8 -2.12 -18.19 -1.18
CA LEU A 8 -1.85 -16.82 -1.61
C LEU A 8 -2.83 -15.87 -0.94
N LEU A 9 -2.31 -14.85 -0.24
CA LEU A 9 -3.13 -13.76 0.29
C LEU A 9 -3.29 -12.66 -0.75
N GLY A 10 -4.54 -12.29 -1.01
CA GLY A 10 -4.88 -11.13 -1.85
C GLY A 10 -5.09 -9.86 -1.04
N ASN A 11 -5.30 -8.75 -1.76
CA ASN A 11 -5.40 -7.39 -1.19
C ASN A 11 -6.45 -7.26 -0.09
N ALA A 12 -7.58 -7.98 -0.17
CA ALA A 12 -8.61 -7.95 0.86
C ALA A 12 -8.08 -8.47 2.22
N ALA A 13 -7.29 -9.54 2.21
CA ALA A 13 -6.66 -10.07 3.42
C ALA A 13 -5.54 -9.15 3.91
N VAL A 14 -4.74 -8.61 3.01
CA VAL A 14 -3.61 -7.71 3.32
C VAL A 14 -4.09 -6.38 3.95
N ARG A 15 -5.21 -5.84 3.48
CA ARG A 15 -5.80 -4.60 3.99
C ARG A 15 -6.67 -4.79 5.25
N HIS A 16 -6.81 -6.03 5.74
CA HIS A 16 -7.64 -6.31 6.90
C HIS A 16 -6.99 -5.80 8.21
N PRO A 17 -7.74 -5.21 9.16
CA PRO A 17 -7.19 -4.75 10.44
C PRO A 17 -6.46 -5.85 11.23
N GLU A 18 -6.90 -7.10 11.05
CA GLU A 18 -6.26 -8.28 11.65
C GLU A 18 -5.33 -9.04 10.69
N PHE A 19 -4.74 -8.36 9.71
CA PHE A 19 -3.86 -8.95 8.71
C PHE A 19 -2.79 -9.87 9.34
N ALA A 20 -2.18 -9.47 10.46
CA ALA A 20 -1.19 -10.30 11.16
C ALA A 20 -1.73 -11.69 11.55
N LYS A 21 -3.00 -11.79 11.97
CA LYS A 21 -3.65 -13.07 12.30
C LYS A 21 -3.92 -13.88 11.03
N LEU A 22 -4.44 -13.24 9.99
CA LEU A 22 -4.69 -13.89 8.69
C LEU A 22 -3.40 -14.44 8.08
N HIS A 23 -2.32 -13.66 8.15
CA HIS A 23 -0.98 -14.07 7.73
C HIS A 23 -0.50 -15.29 8.52
N ALA A 24 -0.58 -15.25 9.85
CA ALA A 24 -0.12 -16.36 10.70
C ALA A 24 -0.87 -17.66 10.39
N VAL A 25 -2.20 -17.61 10.24
CA VAL A 25 -3.01 -18.78 9.89
C VAL A 25 -2.69 -19.28 8.49
N ALA A 26 -2.55 -18.39 7.51
CA ALA A 26 -2.24 -18.77 6.14
C ALA A 26 -0.84 -19.41 6.02
N GLN A 27 0.15 -18.86 6.72
CA GLN A 27 1.48 -19.45 6.85
C GLN A 27 1.41 -20.84 7.47
N TRP A 28 0.69 -20.99 8.58
CA TRP A 28 0.53 -22.28 9.25
C TRP A 28 -0.10 -23.34 8.32
N ILE A 29 -1.11 -22.99 7.54
CA ILE A 29 -1.71 -23.88 6.54
C ILE A 29 -0.67 -24.28 5.49
N ALA A 30 0.11 -23.32 4.98
CA ALA A 30 1.12 -23.60 3.97
C ALA A 30 2.18 -24.58 4.48
N ASP A 31 2.71 -24.34 5.68
CA ASP A 31 3.72 -25.18 6.32
C ASP A 31 3.21 -26.62 6.55
N ASN A 32 1.96 -26.77 7.01
CA ASN A 32 1.38 -28.08 7.33
C ASN A 32 0.84 -28.85 6.11
N THR A 33 0.69 -28.20 4.96
CA THR A 33 0.21 -28.83 3.73
C THR A 33 1.30 -29.02 2.67
N GLY A 34 2.52 -28.55 2.95
CA GLY A 34 3.63 -28.51 2.01
C GLY A 34 3.40 -27.55 0.85
N ALA A 35 2.57 -26.53 1.05
CA ALA A 35 2.26 -25.53 0.03
C ALA A 35 3.23 -24.35 0.11
N THR A 36 3.45 -23.68 -1.02
CA THR A 36 4.17 -22.40 -1.04
C THR A 36 3.26 -21.27 -0.54
N PHE A 37 3.73 -20.48 0.41
CA PHE A 37 3.03 -19.28 0.87
C PHE A 37 3.47 -18.04 0.07
N GLY A 38 2.54 -17.14 -0.22
CA GLY A 38 2.86 -15.89 -0.91
C GLY A 38 1.71 -14.89 -0.97
N PHE A 39 1.90 -13.85 -1.78
CA PHE A 39 0.95 -12.74 -1.93
C PHE A 39 0.62 -12.51 -3.39
N LEU A 40 -0.63 -12.15 -3.66
CA LEU A 40 -1.00 -11.46 -4.88
C LEU A 40 -0.76 -9.97 -4.62
N THR A 41 0.40 -9.48 -5.06
CA THR A 41 0.82 -8.11 -4.78
C THR A 41 -0.15 -7.10 -5.35
N GLU A 42 -0.26 -5.98 -4.66
CA GLU A 42 -1.36 -5.03 -4.85
C GLU A 42 -1.25 -4.20 -6.13
N ALA A 43 -0.02 -3.80 -6.51
CA ALA A 43 0.26 -3.00 -7.69
C ALA A 43 1.31 -3.65 -8.59
N ALA A 44 1.42 -3.13 -9.82
CA ALA A 44 2.26 -3.70 -10.89
C ALA A 44 3.75 -3.76 -10.54
N ASN A 45 4.26 -2.85 -9.69
CA ASN A 45 5.67 -2.79 -9.31
C ASN A 45 5.88 -2.68 -7.78
N THR A 46 4.97 -3.20 -6.97
CA THR A 46 5.11 -3.20 -5.49
C THR A 46 6.40 -3.86 -5.05
N VAL A 47 6.77 -4.99 -5.67
CA VAL A 47 8.01 -5.71 -5.35
C VAL A 47 9.24 -4.88 -5.69
N GLY A 48 9.28 -4.25 -6.87
CA GLY A 48 10.40 -3.40 -7.26
C GLY A 48 10.56 -2.20 -6.33
N ALA A 49 9.46 -1.53 -5.97
CA ALA A 49 9.45 -0.45 -5.00
C ALA A 49 10.01 -0.90 -3.64
N HIS A 50 9.62 -2.08 -3.16
CA HIS A 50 10.16 -2.65 -1.93
C HIS A 50 11.66 -2.95 -2.02
N VAL A 51 12.11 -3.56 -3.13
CA VAL A 51 13.53 -3.91 -3.34
C VAL A 51 14.44 -2.69 -3.34
N VAL A 52 13.99 -1.54 -3.85
CA VAL A 52 14.76 -0.29 -3.84
C VAL A 52 14.61 0.51 -2.55
N GLY A 53 13.89 -0.01 -1.55
CA GLY A 53 13.69 0.66 -0.27
C GLY A 53 12.79 1.89 -0.34
N ALA A 54 11.80 1.91 -1.24
CA ALA A 54 10.75 2.93 -1.28
C ALA A 54 9.74 2.76 -0.12
N LEU A 55 10.27 2.73 1.10
CA LEU A 55 9.58 2.61 2.36
C LEU A 55 9.93 3.81 3.24
N PRO A 56 9.12 4.13 4.25
CA PRO A 56 9.52 5.09 5.27
C PRO A 56 10.84 4.64 5.91
N GLY A 57 11.85 5.50 5.89
CA GLY A 57 13.10 5.28 6.63
C GLY A 57 12.92 5.48 8.14
N ASP A 58 14.02 5.53 8.88
CA ASP A 58 13.98 5.76 10.33
C ASP A 58 13.29 7.09 10.65
N GLY A 59 12.22 7.03 11.47
CA GLY A 59 11.38 8.18 11.80
C GLY A 59 10.50 8.68 10.65
N GLY A 60 10.49 7.99 9.51
CA GLY A 60 9.61 8.28 8.39
C GLY A 60 8.15 7.96 8.70
N LEU A 61 7.24 8.73 8.10
CA LEU A 61 5.80 8.52 8.25
C LEU A 61 5.30 7.52 7.20
N ASN A 62 4.43 6.59 7.61
CA ASN A 62 3.68 5.81 6.62
C ASN A 62 2.63 6.68 5.90
N ALA A 63 2.04 6.16 4.83
CA ALA A 63 1.09 6.90 3.99
C ALA A 63 -0.10 7.49 4.79
N ARG A 64 -0.63 6.73 5.76
CA ARG A 64 -1.72 7.20 6.62
C ARG A 64 -1.26 8.37 7.50
N GLU A 65 -0.09 8.23 8.14
CA GLU A 65 0.47 9.27 9.01
C GLU A 65 0.83 10.55 8.25
N ALA A 66 1.29 10.44 7.01
CA ALA A 66 1.62 11.58 6.15
C ALA A 66 0.41 12.50 5.87
N PHE A 67 -0.81 11.96 5.92
CA PHE A 67 -2.05 12.74 5.80
C PHE A 67 -2.66 13.09 7.16
N ALA A 68 -2.62 12.18 8.14
CA ALA A 68 -3.12 12.43 9.49
C ALA A 68 -2.32 13.51 10.24
N GLN A 69 -1.06 13.70 9.89
CA GLN A 69 -0.21 14.79 10.36
C GLN A 69 0.19 15.67 9.16
N PRO A 70 -0.64 16.65 8.75
CA PRO A 70 -0.42 17.41 7.52
C PRO A 70 1.00 17.96 7.39
N ARG A 71 1.55 17.92 6.17
CA ARG A 71 2.88 18.43 5.83
C ARG A 71 2.75 19.71 5.02
N LYS A 72 3.77 20.56 5.09
CA LYS A 72 3.84 21.78 4.27
C LYS A 72 4.09 21.48 2.79
N GLY A 73 4.68 20.33 2.47
CA GLY A 73 5.04 19.95 1.12
C GLY A 73 4.76 18.47 0.86
N TYR A 74 4.22 18.17 -0.32
CA TYR A 74 3.99 16.81 -0.81
C TYR A 74 4.60 16.63 -2.21
N VAL A 75 5.18 15.46 -2.45
CA VAL A 75 5.54 14.98 -3.79
C VAL A 75 4.76 13.70 -4.03
N LEU A 76 3.84 13.73 -4.99
CA LEU A 76 2.96 12.64 -5.36
C LEU A 76 3.49 12.02 -6.65
N LEU A 77 3.92 10.76 -6.61
CA LEU A 77 4.43 10.02 -7.77
C LEU A 77 3.43 8.93 -8.16
N ASN A 78 2.79 9.08 -9.32
CA ASN A 78 1.80 8.15 -9.86
C ASN A 78 0.74 7.70 -8.83
N VAL A 79 0.25 8.64 -8.02
CA VAL A 79 -0.82 8.40 -7.03
C VAL A 79 -1.93 9.42 -7.22
N GLU A 80 -3.17 8.95 -7.18
CA GLU A 80 -4.40 9.74 -7.18
C GLU A 80 -5.00 9.70 -5.77
N PRO A 81 -4.75 10.71 -4.92
CA PRO A 81 -5.10 10.63 -3.49
C PRO A 81 -6.60 10.39 -3.22
N GLU A 82 -7.47 10.82 -4.11
CA GLU A 82 -8.92 10.61 -4.04
C GLU A 82 -9.35 9.16 -4.23
N PHE A 83 -8.59 8.38 -5.00
CA PHE A 83 -8.96 7.00 -5.38
C PHE A 83 -8.03 5.94 -4.79
N ASP A 84 -6.76 6.29 -4.57
CA ASP A 84 -5.72 5.36 -4.12
C ASP A 84 -5.56 5.31 -2.60
N THR A 85 -6.22 6.22 -1.86
CA THR A 85 -6.12 6.26 -0.38
C THR A 85 -7.35 5.66 0.28
N VAL A 86 -7.16 5.12 1.49
CA VAL A 86 -8.24 4.54 2.30
C VAL A 86 -9.21 5.61 2.81
N ASP A 87 -8.71 6.82 3.09
CA ASP A 87 -9.48 7.97 3.56
C ASP A 87 -9.21 9.16 2.64
N PRO A 88 -9.94 9.25 1.50
CA PRO A 88 -9.72 10.30 0.51
C PRO A 88 -10.07 11.70 1.03
N VAL A 89 -11.04 11.80 1.94
CA VAL A 89 -11.42 13.09 2.55
C VAL A 89 -10.26 13.64 3.37
N GLN A 90 -9.62 12.80 4.20
CA GLN A 90 -8.43 13.21 4.96
C GLN A 90 -7.26 13.53 4.03
N ALA A 91 -7.01 12.71 3.01
CA ALA A 91 -5.89 12.92 2.09
C ALA A 91 -6.03 14.25 1.35
N LEU A 92 -7.21 14.54 0.78
CA LEU A 92 -7.49 15.79 0.08
C LEU A 92 -7.43 16.99 1.03
N ALA A 93 -7.94 16.88 2.26
CA ALA A 93 -7.84 17.95 3.26
C ALA A 93 -6.38 18.28 3.60
N ALA A 94 -5.52 17.27 3.77
CA ALA A 94 -4.11 17.48 4.06
C ALA A 94 -3.36 18.13 2.89
N LEU A 95 -3.68 17.72 1.65
CA LEU A 95 -3.08 18.28 0.44
C LEU A 95 -3.51 19.73 0.20
N ASN A 96 -4.78 20.07 0.45
CA ASN A 96 -5.29 21.45 0.33
C ASN A 96 -4.69 22.41 1.37
N GLN A 97 -4.23 21.89 2.52
CA GLN A 97 -3.55 22.67 3.55
C GLN A 97 -2.04 22.84 3.29
N ALA A 98 -1.48 22.08 2.35
CA ALA A 98 -0.07 22.15 2.03
C ALA A 98 0.28 23.47 1.32
N GLU A 99 1.49 23.99 1.59
CA GLU A 99 2.02 25.15 0.87
C GLU A 99 2.44 24.77 -0.55
N MET A 100 2.81 23.50 -0.78
CA MET A 100 3.24 23.00 -2.07
C MET A 100 2.88 21.53 -2.28
N VAL A 101 2.27 21.23 -3.43
CA VAL A 101 2.03 19.86 -3.88
C VAL A 101 2.60 19.70 -5.28
N VAL A 102 3.57 18.81 -5.44
CA VAL A 102 4.13 18.44 -6.74
C VAL A 102 3.51 17.12 -7.17
N VAL A 103 2.87 17.10 -8.34
CA VAL A 103 2.28 15.89 -8.92
C VAL A 103 3.14 15.44 -10.10
N MET A 104 3.70 14.24 -9.99
CA MET A 104 4.47 13.57 -11.03
C MET A 104 3.64 12.42 -11.58
N SER A 105 2.94 12.65 -12.69
CA SER A 105 2.08 11.64 -13.30
C SER A 105 2.00 11.81 -14.83
N PRO A 106 1.86 10.73 -15.62
CA PRO A 106 1.80 10.81 -17.08
C PRO A 106 0.49 11.41 -17.63
N PHE A 107 -0.55 11.52 -16.81
CA PHE A 107 -1.86 12.07 -17.19
C PHE A 107 -2.21 13.30 -16.34
N LYS A 108 -3.30 13.98 -16.71
CA LYS A 108 -3.87 15.05 -15.89
C LYS A 108 -4.84 14.44 -14.87
N HIS A 109 -4.72 14.85 -13.61
CA HIS A 109 -5.53 14.36 -12.48
C HIS A 109 -6.23 15.54 -11.79
N GLY A 110 -7.39 15.31 -11.16
CA GLY A 110 -8.11 16.31 -10.36
C GLY A 110 -8.78 17.41 -11.19
N LEU A 111 -9.71 17.05 -12.07
CA LEU A 111 -10.44 17.98 -12.96
C LEU A 111 -11.85 18.36 -12.48
N ASP A 112 -12.07 18.34 -11.17
CA ASP A 112 -13.22 18.99 -10.52
C ASP A 112 -12.83 20.38 -9.97
#